data_AF-A0A136LK94-F1
#
_entry.id   AF-A0A136LK94-F1
#
_cell.length_a   1.000
_cell.length_b   1.000
_cell.length_c   1.000
_cell.angle_alpha   90.00
_cell.angle_beta   90.00
_cell.angle_gamma   90.00
#
_symmetry.space_group_name_H-M   'P 1'
#
loop_
_entity.id
_entity.type
_entity.pdbx_description
1 polymer ?
#
loop_
_entity_poly.entity_id
_entity_poly.type
_entity_poly.pdbx_seq_one_letter_code
_entity_poly.pdbx_strand_id
1 'polypeptide(L)' 'MKSILTVLQHEFPNLKINFDLTDCDRILRVEGQGIAVEQIISRMRAQNHSCELLE' A
#
# COMPACT_ATOMS: atom_id res chain seq x y z
N MET A 1 -16.01 -3.54 7.22
CA MET A 1 -15.29 -3.02 6.04
C MET A 1 -13.80 -3.14 6.34
N LYS A 2 -13.04 -3.98 5.63
CA LYS A 2 -11.60 -4.14 5.89
C LYS A 2 -10.84 -3.09 5.07
N SER A 3 -9.92 -2.36 5.69
CA SER A 3 -9.08 -1.39 4.99
C SER A 3 -8.07 -2.11 4.11
N ILE A 4 -7.75 -1.54 2.94
CA ILE A 4 -6.70 -2.05 2.03
C ILE A 4 -5.36 -2.25 2.77
N LEU A 5 -5.07 -1.40 3.77
CA LEU A 5 -3.96 -1.58 4.71
C LEU A 5 -3.89 -2.98 5.31
N THR A 6 -4.99 -3.45 5.87
CA THR A 6 -5.04 -4.74 6.56
C THR A 6 -4.84 -5.89 5.57
N VAL A 7 -5.32 -5.73 4.33
CA VAL A 7 -5.12 -6.72 3.27
C VAL A 7 -3.65 -6.78 2.88
N LEU A 8 -3.04 -5.62 2.60
CA LEU A 8 -1.64 -5.53 2.22
C LEU A 8 -0.72 -6.00 3.35
N GLN A 9 -0.99 -5.62 4.61
CA GLN A 9 -0.19 -6.03 5.76
C GLN A 9 -0.34 -7.53 6.05
N HIS A 10 -1.47 -8.15 5.70
CA HIS A 10 -1.65 -9.59 5.80
C HIS A 10 -0.98 -10.35 4.64
N GLU A 11 -1.00 -9.82 3.41
CA GLU A 11 -0.25 -10.38 2.27
C GLU A 11 1.27 -10.20 2.45
N PHE A 12 1.68 -9.10 3.08
CA PHE A 12 3.08 -8.72 3.25
C PHE A 12 3.42 -8.44 4.74
N PRO A 13 3.42 -9.46 5.61
CA PRO A 13 3.73 -9.27 7.03
C PRO A 13 5.19 -8.84 7.27
N ASN A 14 6.06 -9.08 6.29
CA ASN A 14 7.46 -8.65 6.31
C ASN A 14 7.66 -7.19 5.87
N LEU A 15 6.62 -6.56 5.31
CA LEU A 15 6.66 -5.17 4.89
C LEU A 15 5.91 -4.31 5.92
N LYS A 16 6.52 -3.20 6.28
CA LYS A 16 5.96 -2.18 7.15
C LYS A 16 5.19 -1.18 6.29
N ILE A 17 3.87 -1.33 6.28
CA ILE A 17 2.95 -0.52 5.46
C ILE A 17 2.23 0.46 6.36
N ASN A 18 2.30 1.75 6.05
CA ASN A 18 1.64 2.82 6.79
C ASN A 18 0.98 3.81 5.83
N PHE A 19 -0.11 4.45 6.23
CA PHE A 19 -0.58 5.65 5.55
C PHE A 19 0.05 6.86 6.23
N ASP A 20 0.75 7.67 5.44
CA ASP A 20 1.09 9.01 5.89
C ASP A 20 -0.19 9.85 5.82
N LEU A 21 -0.69 10.27 6.98
CA LEU A 21 -1.88 11.12 7.11
C LEU A 21 -1.50 12.52 7.58
N THR A 22 -0.21 12.84 7.58
CA THR A 22 0.34 14.09 8.15
C THR A 22 0.03 15.28 7.25
N ASP A 23 -0.08 15.04 5.94
CA ASP A 23 -0.71 15.91 4.98
C ASP A 23 -1.97 15.20 4.48
N CYS A 24 -3.00 15.90 4.00
CA CYS A 24 -4.21 15.29 3.44
C CYS A 24 -3.97 14.41 2.18
N ASP A 25 -2.70 14.13 1.88
CA ASP A 25 -2.24 13.24 0.84
C ASP A 25 -2.33 11.80 1.35
N ARG A 26 -3.22 11.00 0.75
CA ARG A 26 -3.46 9.61 1.16
C ARG A 26 -2.31 8.71 0.66
N ILE A 27 -1.10 8.99 1.12
CA ILE A 27 0.12 8.33 0.65
C ILE A 27 0.32 7.03 1.42
N LEU A 28 0.40 5.94 0.67
CA LEU A 28 0.78 4.64 1.19
C LEU A 28 2.32 4.53 1.21
N ARG A 29 2.91 4.54 2.40
CA ARG A 29 4.34 4.27 2.61
C ARG A 29 4.54 2.79 2.89
N VAL A 30 5.42 2.16 2.12
CA VAL A 30 5.81 0.76 2.28
C VAL A 30 7.32 0.71 2.54
N GLU A 31 7.73 0.15 3.67
CA GLU A 31 9.12 -0.04 4.05
C GLU A 31 9.41 -1.53 4.25
N GLY A 32 10.55 -2.03 3.76
CA GLY A 32 10.93 -3.43 3.89
C GLY A 32 11.86 -3.88 2.77
N GLN A 33 12.21 -5.17 2.78
CA GLN A 33 13.14 -5.75 1.80
C GLN A 33 12.36 -6.55 0.75
N GLY A 34 12.69 -6.36 -0.53
CA GLY A 34 11.99 -7.03 -1.63
C GLY A 34 10.58 -6.49 -1.90
N ILE A 35 10.37 -5.18 -1.74
CA ILE A 35 9.07 -4.55 -1.99
C ILE A 35 8.72 -4.69 -3.48
N ALA A 36 7.71 -5.50 -3.79
CA ALA A 36 7.17 -5.63 -5.13
C ALA A 36 6.10 -4.56 -5.36
N VAL A 37 6.51 -3.33 -5.64
CA VAL A 37 5.58 -2.20 -5.79
C VAL A 37 4.54 -2.45 -6.89
N GLU A 38 4.94 -3.09 -7.99
CA GLU A 38 4.02 -3.47 -9.08
C GLU A 38 2.88 -4.39 -8.61
N GLN A 39 3.18 -5.34 -7.72
CA GLN A 39 2.18 -6.24 -7.15
C GLN A 39 1.19 -5.46 -6.27
N ILE A 40 1.70 -4.51 -5.47
CA ILE A 40 0.88 -3.67 -4.59
C ILE A 40 -0.06 -2.79 -5.43
N ILE A 41 0.46 -2.13 -6.47
CA ILE A 41 -0.33 -1.30 -7.39
C ILE A 41 -1.40 -2.14 -8.11
N SER A 42 -1.03 -3.32 -8.60
CA SER A 42 -1.96 -4.24 -9.26
C SER A 42 -3.09 -4.69 -8.31
N ARG A 43 -2.76 -4.99 -7.05
CA ARG A 43 -3.75 -5.30 -6.00
C ARG A 43 -4.68 -4.13 -5.70
N MET A 44 -4.15 -2.91 -5.60
CA MET A 44 -4.96 -1.72 -5.37
C MET A 44 -5.91 -1.44 -6.54
N ARG A 45 -5.43 -1.54 -7.79
CA ARG A 45 -6.27 -1.43 -8.99
C ARG A 45 -7.37 -2.49 -9.04
N ALA A 46 -7.05 -3.73 -8.67
CA ALA A 46 -8.04 -4.81 -8.58
C ALA A 46 -9.12 -4.53 -7.52
N GLN A 47 -8.81 -3.75 -6.49
CA GLN A 47 -9.75 -3.29 -5.47
C GLN A 47 -10.46 -1.98 -5.82
N ASN A 48 -10.42 -1.59 -7.10
CA ASN A 48 -11.03 -0.36 -7.62
C ASN A 48 -10.45 0.93 -6.99
N HIS A 49 -9.24 0.85 -6.43
CA HIS A 49 -8.48 1.99 -5.90
C HIS A 49 -7.47 2.46 -6.94
N SER A 50 -7.44 3.77 -7.18
CA SER A 50 -6.42 4.40 -8.02
C SER A 50 -5.22 4.76 -7.17
N CYS A 51 -4.07 4.17 -7.46
CA CYS A 51 -2.80 4.45 -6.81
C CYS A 51 -1.69 4.54 -7.86
N GLU A 52 -0.74 5.42 -7.59
CA GLU A 52 0.42 5.68 -8.44
C GLU A 52 1.68 5.65 -7.58
N LEU A 53 2.80 5.23 -8.17
CA LEU A 53 4.10 5.32 -7.52
C LEU A 53 4.53 6.79 -7.54
N LEU A 54 4.80 7.36 -6.36
CA LEU A 54 5.53 8.63 -6.25
C LEU A 54 7.04 8.33 -6.17
N GLU A 55 7.82 8.95 -7.06
CA GLU A 55 9.30 8.93 -7.07
C GLU A 55 9.91 9.89 -6.04
#